data_AF-A0A6F9C0Y5-F1
#
_entry.id   AF-A0A6F9C0Y5-F1
#
_cell.length_a   1.000
_cell.length_b   1.000
_cell.length_c   1.000
_cell.angle_alpha   90.00
_cell.angle_beta   90.00
_cell.angle_gamma   90.00
#
_symmetry.space_group_name_H-M   'P 1'
#
loop_
_entity.id
_entity.type
_entity.pdbx_description
1 polymer ?
#
loop_
_entity_poly.entity_id
_entity_poly.type
_entity_poly.pdbx_seq_one_letter_code
_entity_poly.pdbx_strand_id
1 'polypeptide(L)' 'MLNLFVAVIMDNFEYLTRDSSILGPHHLDEYVRIWAEYDQAACGRIHYKDMYSLLRVIDPPLGLGKKCPHRVACKV' A
#
# COMPACT_ATOMS: atom_id res chain seq x y z
N MET A 1 -19.19 9.05 32.01
CA MET A 1 -18.92 9.20 30.56
C MET A 1 -17.44 9.14 30.19
N LEU A 2 -16.51 9.63 31.02
CA LEU A 2 -15.06 9.55 30.77
C LEU A 2 -14.52 8.12 30.52
N ASN A 3 -14.98 7.14 31.30
CA ASN A 3 -14.48 5.76 31.19
C ASN A 3 -14.78 5.12 29.82
N LEU A 4 -15.93 5.43 29.22
CA LEU A 4 -16.28 4.93 27.88
C LEU A 4 -15.37 5.54 26.82
N PHE A 5 -15.07 6.83 26.95
CA PHE A 5 -14.21 7.56 26.01
C PHE A 5 -12.77 7.05 26.06
N VAL A 6 -12.26 6.77 27.26
CA VAL A 6 -10.93 6.17 27.46
C VAL A 6 -10.87 4.77 26.86
N ALA A 7 -11.91 3.94 27.04
CA ALA A 7 -11.96 2.61 26.43
C ALA A 7 -11.91 2.69 24.89
N VAL A 8 -12.73 3.55 24.28
CA VAL A 8 -12.73 3.73 22.82
C VAL A 8 -11.38 4.23 22.30
N ILE A 9 -10.74 5.19 22.98
CA ILE A 9 -9.42 5.68 22.57
C ILE A 9 -8.35 4.62 22.73
N MET A 10 -8.33 3.86 23.83
CA MET A 10 -7.35 2.78 24.04
C MET A 10 -7.46 1.72 22.95
N ASP A 11 -8.68 1.30 22.61
CA ASP A 11 -8.92 0.27 21.58
C ASP A 11 -8.52 0.75 20.17
N ASN A 12 -8.47 2.06 19.93
CA ASN A 12 -8.11 2.65 18.64
C ASN A 12 -6.73 3.33 18.62
N PHE A 13 -5.99 3.30 19.74
CA PHE A 13 -4.78 4.12 19.89
C PHE A 13 -3.73 3.78 18.82
N GLU A 14 -3.52 2.49 18.55
CA GLU A 14 -2.58 2.02 17.52
C GLU A 14 -2.92 2.56 16.13
N TYR A 15 -4.21 2.67 15.79
CA TYR A 15 -4.65 3.25 14.52
C TYR A 15 -4.45 4.76 14.51
N LEU A 16 -4.76 5.44 15.62
CA LEU A 16 -4.70 6.91 15.73
C LEU A 16 -3.26 7.45 15.73
N THR A 17 -2.31 6.72 16.29
CA THR A 17 -0.90 7.14 16.35
C THR A 17 -0.04 6.47 15.28
N ARG A 18 -0.64 5.86 14.26
CA ARG A 18 0.11 5.14 13.23
C ARG A 18 0.86 6.13 12.34
N ASP A 19 2.17 5.90 12.20
CA ASP A 19 2.97 6.58 11.20
C ASP A 19 2.58 6.03 9.82
N SER A 20 1.94 6.87 8.99
CA SER A 20 1.50 6.49 7.65
C SER A 20 2.66 6.23 6.68
N SER A 21 3.89 6.62 7.03
CA SER A 21 5.07 6.23 6.24
C SER A 21 5.46 4.76 6.45
N ILE A 22 4.97 4.13 7.53
CA ILE A 22 5.21 2.72 7.83
C ILE A 22 4.14 1.87 7.16
N LEU A 23 4.54 0.71 6.63
CA LEU A 23 3.64 -0.24 6.01
C LEU A 23 2.46 -0.59 6.95
N GLY A 24 1.25 -0.56 6.41
CA GLY A 24 0.01 -0.74 7.15
C GLY A 24 -1.10 -1.26 6.24
N PRO A 25 -2.24 -1.69 6.80
CA PRO A 25 -3.32 -2.36 6.06
C PRO A 25 -3.85 -1.55 4.87
N HIS A 26 -3.97 -0.22 5.02
CA HIS A 26 -4.44 0.67 3.95
C HIS A 26 -3.55 0.63 2.69
N HIS A 27 -2.23 0.42 2.84
CA HIS A 27 -1.33 0.24 1.70
C HIS A 27 -1.59 -1.09 0.97
N LEU A 28 -1.99 -2.14 1.71
CA LEU A 28 -2.35 -3.43 1.12
C LEU A 28 -3.69 -3.34 0.38
N ASP A 29 -4.66 -2.60 0.93
CA ASP A 29 -5.95 -2.37 0.27
C ASP A 29 -5.76 -1.65 -1.08
N GLU A 30 -4.88 -0.64 -1.11
CA GLU A 30 -4.51 0.04 -2.36
C GLU A 30 -3.79 -0.88 -3.34
N TYR A 31 -2.85 -1.71 -2.86
CA TYR A 31 -2.18 -2.71 -3.68
C TYR A 31 -3.17 -3.69 -4.31
N VAL A 32 -4.11 -4.24 -3.55
CA VAL A 32 -5.12 -5.19 -4.05
C VAL A 32 -6.00 -4.51 -5.09
N ARG A 33 -6.43 -3.26 -4.85
CA ARG A 33 -7.22 -2.48 -5.80
C ARG A 33 -6.50 -2.30 -7.13
N ILE A 34 -5.21 -1.92 -7.09
CA ILE A 34 -4.41 -1.70 -8.31
C ILE A 34 -4.10 -3.04 -8.98
N TRP A 35 -3.74 -4.08 -8.23
CA TRP A 35 -3.49 -5.42 -8.77
C TRP A 35 -4.66 -5.94 -9.59
N ALA A 36 -5.90 -5.75 -9.11
CA ALA A 36 -7.10 -6.18 -9.81
C ALA A 36 -7.29 -5.52 -11.19
N GLU A 37 -6.69 -4.35 -11.44
CA GLU A 37 -6.69 -3.71 -12.75
C GLU A 37 -5.80 -4.46 -13.76
N TYR A 38 -4.73 -5.11 -13.27
CA TYR A 38 -3.76 -5.85 -14.09
C TYR A 38 -4.08 -7.36 -14.19
N ASP A 39 -4.65 -7.96 -13.15
CA ASP A 39 -5.04 -9.38 -13.09
C ASP A 39 -6.55 -9.54 -12.94
N GLN A 40 -7.29 -9.11 -13.98
CA GLN A 40 -8.75 -9.11 -13.98
C GLN A 40 -9.36 -10.51 -13.87
N ALA A 41 -8.61 -11.53 -14.30
CA ALA A 41 -9.02 -12.94 -14.24
C ALA A 41 -8.69 -13.60 -12.88
N ALA A 42 -8.10 -12.86 -11.94
CA ALA A 42 -7.66 -13.37 -10.63
C ALA A 42 -6.78 -14.63 -10.72
N CYS A 43 -5.90 -14.66 -11.72
CA CYS A 43 -4.98 -15.77 -11.95
C CYS A 43 -3.77 -15.77 -11.00
N GLY A 44 -3.62 -14.71 -10.19
CA GLY A 44 -2.52 -14.49 -9.26
C GLY A 44 -1.21 -14.15 -9.96
N ARG A 45 -1.26 -13.76 -11.24
CA ARG A 45 -0.08 -13.53 -12.09
C ARG A 45 -0.32 -12.38 -13.05
N ILE A 46 0.71 -11.59 -13.28
CA ILE A 46 0.76 -10.58 -14.33
C ILE A 46 2.00 -10.80 -15.21
N HIS A 47 2.00 -10.29 -16.43
CA HIS A 47 3.17 -10.38 -17.29
C HIS A 47 4.30 -9.49 -16.73
N TYR A 48 5.55 -9.95 -16.76
CA TYR A 48 6.67 -9.24 -16.12
C TYR A 48 6.87 -7.80 -16.62
N LYS A 49 6.46 -7.50 -17.86
CA LYS A 49 6.51 -6.15 -18.44
C LYS A 49 5.60 -5.15 -17.71
N ASP A 50 4.51 -5.63 -17.11
CA ASP A 50 3.53 -4.80 -16.42
C ASP A 50 3.92 -4.53 -14.97
N MET A 51 4.89 -5.29 -14.44
CA MET A 51 5.37 -5.15 -13.06
C MET A 51 5.90 -3.74 -12.79
N TYR A 52 6.69 -3.18 -13.71
CA TYR A 52 7.25 -1.84 -13.53
C TYR A 52 6.17 -0.75 -13.55
N SER A 53 5.18 -0.86 -14.44
CA SER A 53 4.06 0.09 -14.47
C SER A 53 3.20 -0.02 -13.21
N LEU A 54 2.92 -1.23 -12.73
CA LEU A 54 2.19 -1.46 -11.48
C LEU A 54 2.90 -0.78 -10.31
N LEU A 55 4.19 -1.05 -10.13
CA LEU A 55 4.99 -0.50 -9.03
C LEU A 55 5.12 1.03 -9.09
N ARG A 56 5.00 1.67 -10.26
CA ARG A 56 4.98 3.14 -10.38
C ARG A 56 3.66 3.78 -10.00
N VAL A 57 2.55 3.03 -10.07
CA VAL A 57 1.23 3.54 -9.68
C VAL A 57 1.08 3.51 -8.16
N ILE A 58 1.61 2.47 -7.50
CA ILE A 58 1.59 2.32 -6.06
C ILE A 58 2.67 3.23 -5.45
N ASP A 59 2.29 4.08 -4.50
CA ASP A 59 3.24 4.94 -3.79
C ASP A 59 4.02 4.15 -2.71
N PRO A 60 5.18 4.68 -2.25
CA PRO A 60 5.85 4.13 -1.06
C PRO A 60 4.91 4.09 0.14
N PRO A 61 5.02 3.09 1.04
CA PRO A 61 6.15 2.19 1.23
C PRO A 61 6.11 0.89 0.41
N LEU A 62 4.99 0.58 -0.26
CA LEU A 62 4.81 -0.71 -0.94
C LEU A 62 5.20 -0.67 -2.43
N GLY A 63 5.05 0.49 -3.07
CA GLY A 63 5.49 0.72 -4.43
C GLY A 63 6.61 1.75 -4.52
N LEU A 64 6.85 2.22 -5.75
CA LEU A 64 7.89 3.18 -6.08
C LEU A 64 7.33 4.61 -6.19
N GLY A 65 6.07 4.73 -6.56
CA GLY A 65 5.40 5.99 -6.84
C GLY A 65 5.81 6.62 -8.17
N LYS A 66 4.98 7.57 -8.63
CA LYS A 66 5.10 8.14 -9.99
C LYS A 66 6.40 8.90 -10.22
N LYS A 67 7.02 9.41 -9.15
CA LYS A 67 8.24 10.22 -9.19
C LYS A 67 9.53 9.40 -9.11
N CYS A 68 9.45 8.08 -8.97
CA CYS A 68 10.64 7.24 -8.87
C CYS A 68 11.46 7.24 -10.18
N PRO A 69 12.76 7.56 -10.13
CA PRO A 69 13.65 7.46 -11.29
C PRO A 69 13.90 5.99 -11.68
N HIS A 70 13.96 5.72 -12.99
CA HIS A 70 14.21 4.36 -13.51
C HIS A 70 15.50 3.71 -12.97
N ARG A 71 16.54 4.52 -12.75
CA ARG A 71 17.83 4.06 -12.19
C ARG A 71 17.75 3.57 -10.74
N VAL A 72 16.73 4.00 -9.98
CA VAL A 72 16.50 3.55 -8.60
C VAL A 72 15.63 2.31 -8.61
N ALA A 73 14.65 2.26 -9.51
CA ALA A 73 13.70 1.18 -9.65
C ALA A 73 14.30 -0.11 -10.25
N CYS A 74 15.23 0.02 -11.19
CA CYS A 74 15.84 -1.10 -11.88
C CYS A 74 17.31 -1.21 -11.49
N LYS A 75 17.66 -2.33 -10.87
CA LYS A 75 19.06 -2.70 -10.63
C LYS A 75 19.61 -3.33 -11.90
N VAL A 76 20.75 -2.82 -12.36
CA VAL A 76 21.52 -3.35 -13.51
C VAL A 76 22.33 -4.55 -13.04
#